data_AF-A0A080LRK4-F1
#
_entry.id   AF-A0A080LRK4-F1
#
_cell.length_a   1.000
_cell.length_b   1.000
_cell.length_c   1.000
_cell.angle_alpha   90.00
_cell.angle_beta   90.00
_cell.angle_gamma   90.00
#
_symmetry.space_group_name_H-M   'P 1'
#
loop_
_entity.id
_entity.type
_entity.pdbx_description
1 polymer ?
#
loop_
_entity_poly.entity_id
_entity_poly.type
_entity_poly.pdbx_seq_one_letter_code
_entity_poly.pdbx_strand_id
1 'polypeptide(L)' 'MLGVALLLVESHMNFLASTLFAFASSLGYSLVMVIFAGLRERLALAPVPRLFAGPPIGFIVASLLAMAFMGFSGISTG' A
#
# COMPACT_ATOMS: atom_id res chain seq x y z
N MET A 1 1.57 2.64 -9.78
CA MET A 1 0.81 3.60 -10.60
C MET A 1 0.56 3.12 -12.04
N LEU A 2 1.49 2.40 -12.69
CA LEU A 2 1.23 1.83 -14.03
C LEU A 2 -0.01 0.91 -14.10
N GLY A 3 -0.19 0.04 -13.09
CA GLY A 3 -1.34 -0.88 -13.06
C GLY A 3 -2.71 -0.18 -13.02
N VAL A 4 -2.79 1.00 -12.38
CA VAL A 4 -4.02 1.81 -12.37
C VAL A 4 -4.31 2.29 -13.79
N ALA A 5 -3.31 2.82 -14.50
CA ALA A 5 -3.47 3.27 -15.89
C ALA A 5 -3.93 2.14 -16.83
N LEU A 6 -3.40 0.92 -16.67
CA LEU A 6 -3.86 -0.25 -17.42
C LEU A 6 -5.32 -0.58 -17.11
N LEU A 7 -5.71 -0.55 -15.83
CA LEU A 7 -7.08 -0.84 -15.41
C LEU A 7 -8.10 0.16 -15.99
N LEU A 8 -7.73 1.44 -16.06
CA LEU A 8 -8.57 2.48 -16.67
C LEU A 8 -8.83 2.21 -18.16
N VAL A 9 -7.79 1.75 -18.87
CA VAL A 9 -7.86 1.45 -20.31
C VAL A 9 -8.72 0.21 -20.57
N GLU A 10 -8.54 -0.86 -19.80
CA GLU A 10 -9.38 -2.06 -19.93
C GLU A 10 -10.84 -1.81 -19.53
N SER A 11 -11.08 -0.97 -18.52
CA SER A 11 -12.42 -0.71 -17.99
C SER A 11 -13.22 0.34 -18.80
N HIS A 12 -12.69 0.87 -19.90
CA HIS A 12 -13.31 1.91 -20.74
C HIS A 12 -13.95 3.06 -19.93
N MET A 13 -13.25 3.52 -18.89
CA MET A 13 -13.80 4.49 -17.93
C MET A 13 -13.87 5.91 -18.53
N ASN A 14 -15.01 6.59 -18.33
CA ASN A 14 -15.18 7.99 -18.71
C ASN A 14 -14.12 8.90 -18.07
N PHE A 15 -13.74 9.99 -18.75
CA PHE A 15 -12.66 10.91 -18.33
C PHE A 15 -12.80 11.39 -16.88
N LEU A 16 -14.00 11.75 -16.45
CA LEU A 16 -14.27 12.22 -15.09
C LEU A 16 -14.05 11.12 -14.04
N ALA A 17 -14.56 9.92 -14.32
CA ALA A 17 -14.45 8.78 -13.40
C ALA A 17 -13.01 8.26 -13.31
N SER A 18 -12.32 8.22 -14.45
CA SER A 18 -10.88 7.92 -14.56
C SER A 18 -10.01 8.84 -13.71
N THR A 19 -10.26 10.16 -13.77
CA THR A 19 -9.49 11.15 -13.01
C THR A 19 -9.73 11.00 -11.50
N LEU A 20 -11.00 10.82 -11.10
CA LEU A 20 -11.36 10.63 -9.70
C LEU A 20 -10.79 9.32 -9.14
N PHE A 21 -10.84 8.23 -9.91
CA PHE A 21 -10.28 6.94 -9.53
C PHE A 21 -8.76 6.96 -9.39
N ALA A 22 -8.06 7.62 -10.33
CA ALA A 22 -6.61 7.81 -10.26
C ALA A 22 -6.22 8.68 -9.04
N PHE A 23 -6.98 9.74 -8.76
CA PHE A 23 -6.77 10.59 -7.59
C PHE A 23 -6.94 9.82 -6.28
N ALA A 24 -8.04 9.09 -6.12
CA ALA A 24 -8.30 8.26 -4.95
C ALA A 24 -7.22 7.16 -4.77
N SER A 25 -6.81 6.51 -5.86
CA SER A 25 -5.74 5.50 -5.85
C SER A 25 -4.39 6.08 -5.42
N SER A 26 -4.07 7.31 -5.88
CA SER A 26 -2.83 8.00 -5.50
C SER A 26 -2.81 8.41 -4.03
N LEU A 27 -3.94 8.86 -3.49
CA LEU A 27 -4.10 9.17 -2.07
C LEU A 27 -3.92 7.93 -1.19
N GLY A 28 -4.55 6.80 -1.57
CA GLY A 28 -4.40 5.53 -0.87
C GLY A 28 -2.94 5.06 -0.87
N TYR A 29 -2.25 5.14 -2.01
CA TYR A 29 -0.84 4.79 -2.10
C TYR A 29 0.05 5.70 -1.24
N SER A 30 -0.20 7.01 -1.24
CA SER A 30 0.53 7.96 -0.39
C SER A 30 0.38 7.60 1.10
N LEU A 31 -0.85 7.27 1.54
CA LEU A 31 -1.11 6.84 2.91
C LEU A 31 -0.30 5.59 3.28
N VAL A 32 -0.31 4.57 2.41
CA VAL A 32 0.46 3.33 2.59
C VAL A 32 1.96 3.65 2.72
N MET A 33 2.49 4.53 1.87
CA MET A 33 3.91 4.90 1.87
C MET A 33 4.30 5.64 3.16
N VAL A 34 3.47 6.54 3.67
CA VAL A 34 3.73 7.24 4.94
C VAL A 34 3.75 6.26 6.11
N ILE A 35 2.79 5.34 6.18
CA ILE A 35 2.74 4.30 7.22
C ILE A 35 4.00 3.43 7.13
N PHE A 36 4.35 2.96 5.92
CA PHE A 36 5.52 2.12 5.71
C PHE A 36 6.83 2.84 6.08
N ALA A 37 6.95 4.13 5.78
CA ALA A 37 8.11 4.95 6.16
C ALA A 37 8.25 5.05 7.69
N GLY A 38 7.17 5.37 8.41
CA GLY A 38 7.19 5.44 9.87
C GLY A 38 7.49 4.08 10.52
N LEU A 39 7.01 3.00 9.92
CA LEU A 39 7.29 1.64 10.40
C LEU A 39 8.76 1.27 10.19
N ARG A 40 9.37 1.67 9.06
CA ARG A 40 10.82 1.52 8.83
C ARG A 40 11.66 2.30 9.82
N GLU A 41 11.27 3.51 10.17
CA GLU A 41 11.95 4.32 11.18
C GLU A 41 11.91 3.64 12.56
N ARG A 42 10.74 3.12 12.97
CA ARG A 42 10.61 2.37 14.22
C ARG A 42 11.44 1.10 14.26
N LEU A 43 11.53 0.37 13.14
CA LEU A 43 12.36 -0.83 13.04
C LEU A 43 13.86 -0.53 13.13
N ALA A 44 14.30 0.63 12.62
CA ALA A 44 15.70 1.04 12.71
C ALA A 44 16.15 1.31 14.16
N LEU A 45 15.20 1.68 15.02
CA LEU A 45 15.43 1.91 16.45
C LEU A 45 15.22 0.65 17.31
N ALA A 46 14.63 -0.41 16.74
CA ALA A 46 14.32 -1.64 17.45
C ALA A 46 15.54 -2.59 17.50
N PRO A 47 15.68 -3.40 18.57
CA PRO A 47 16.71 -4.43 18.63
C PRO A 47 16.37 -5.61 17.71
N VAL A 48 16.80 -5.55 16.45
CA VAL A 48 16.61 -6.62 15.45
C VAL A 48 17.82 -7.57 15.44
N PRO A 49 17.63 -8.90 15.51
CA PRO A 49 18.72 -9.86 15.39
C PRO A 49 19.46 -9.69 14.06
N ARG A 50 20.80 -9.81 14.04
CA ARG A 50 21.64 -9.57 12.85
C ARG A 50 21.23 -10.40 11.62
N LEU A 51 20.66 -11.59 11.80
CA LEU A 51 20.16 -12.43 10.70
C LEU A 51 18.95 -11.83 9.97
N PHE A 52 18.12 -11.04 10.66
CA PHE A 52 16.90 -10.44 10.12
C PHE A 52 17.03 -8.95 9.80
N ALA A 53 18.17 -8.35 10.16
CA ALA A 53 18.44 -6.95 9.90
C ALA A 53 18.48 -6.65 8.38
N GLY A 54 17.96 -5.49 7.99
CA GLY A 54 17.95 -5.05 6.59
C GLY A 54 16.73 -5.54 5.79
N PRO A 55 16.90 -6.10 4.58
CA PRO A 55 15.78 -6.48 3.71
C PRO A 55 14.76 -7.48 4.30
N PRO A 56 15.15 -8.53 5.07
CA PRO A 56 14.21 -9.55 5.54
C PRO A 56 13.10 -8.99 6.43
N ILE A 57 13.43 -8.15 7.41
CA ILE A 57 12.42 -7.56 8.29
C ILE A 57 11.50 -6.58 7.55
N GLY A 58 12.00 -5.93 6.50
CA GLY A 58 11.19 -5.11 5.61
C GLY A 58 10.08 -5.91 4.91
N PHE A 59 10.36 -7.13 4.46
CA PHE A 59 9.36 -8.01 3.86
C PHE A 59 8.30 -8.49 4.87
N ILE A 60 8.72 -8.85 6.10
CA ILE A 60 7.79 -9.23 7.16
C ILE A 60 6.82 -8.07 7.44
N VAL A 61 7.37 -6.88 7.58
CA VAL A 61 6.59 -5.66 7.85
C VAL A 61 5.67 -5.30 6.69
N ALA A 62 6.13 -5.44 5.44
CA ALA A 62 5.27 -5.26 4.28
C ALA A 62 4.11 -6.27 4.26
N SER A 63 4.36 -7.53 4.64
CA SER A 63 3.32 -8.56 4.71
C SER A 63 2.28 -8.29 5.80
N LEU A 64 2.71 -7.82 6.98
CA LEU A 64 1.81 -7.40 8.05
C LEU A 64 1.00 -6.16 7.67
N LEU A 65 1.61 -5.20 6.98
CA LEU A 65 0.90 -4.04 6.46
C LEU A 65 -0.16 -4.46 5.44
N ALA A 66 0.16 -5.40 4.52
CA ALA A 66 -0.80 -5.95 3.58
C ALA A 66 -1.98 -6.64 4.28
N MET A 67 -1.71 -7.43 5.34
CA MET A 67 -2.74 -8.07 6.17
C MET A 67 -3.66 -7.04 6.85
N ALA A 68 -3.09 -5.95 7.37
CA ALA A 68 -3.87 -4.86 7.97
C ALA A 68 -4.82 -4.21 6.95
N PHE A 69 -4.36 -3.96 5.72
CA PHE A 69 -5.21 -3.43 4.65
C PHE A 69 -6.26 -4.43 4.16
N MET A 70 -5.95 -5.73 4.19
CA MET A 70 -6.90 -6.79 3.85
C MET A 70 -8.13 -6.78 4.79
N GLY A 71 -7.97 -6.31 6.03
CA GLY A 71 -9.08 -6.10 6.97
C GLY A 71 -10.14 -5.11 6.47
N PHE A 72 -9.79 -4.18 5.58
CA PHE A 72 -10.75 -3.25 4.98
C PHE A 72 -11.55 -3.85 3.81
N SER A 73 -11.16 -5.03 3.29
CA SER A 73 -11.83 -5.67 2.15
C SER A 73 -13.28 -6.09 2.45
N GLY A 74 -13.65 -6.27 3.72
CA GLY A 74 -15.01 -6.64 4.12
C GLY A 74 -16.03 -5.50 4.13
N ILE A 75 -15.62 -4.25 3.90
CA ILE A 75 -16.48 -3.07 4.07
C ILE A 75 -17.45 -2.88 2.89
N SER A 76 -17.17 -3.48 1.71
CA SER A 76 -18.00 -3.33 0.51
C SER A 76 -19.17 -4.32 0.41
N THR A 77 -19.36 -5.21 1.38
CA THR A 77 -20.39 -6.27 1.35
C THR A 77 -21.67 -5.88 2.13
N GLY A 78 -21.85 -4.60 2.45
CA GLY A 78 -23.04 -4.07 3.16
C GLY A 78 -23.90 -3.18 2.27
#